data_AF-R7K9Q4-F1
#
_entry.id   AF-R7K9Q4-F1
#
_cell.length_a   1.000
_cell.length_b   1.000
_cell.length_c   1.000
_cell.angle_alpha   90.00
_cell.angle_beta   90.00
_cell.angle_gamma   90.00
#
_symmetry.space_group_name_H-M   'P 1'
#
loop_
_entity.id
_entity.type
_entity.pdbx_description
1 polymer ?
#
loop_
_entity_poly.entity_id
_entity_poly.type
_entity_poly.pdbx_seq_one_letter_code
_entity_poly.pdbx_strand_id
1 'polypeptide(L)'
;MNKDLTVGKPTSVLWKFCLPLFGSIIFQQLYNLADSFVAGKFIGDNALAAVGNSYEITLIFIAFAFGCNVGCSVIVSRYFGAKRFNDMKTAVFTTWISGAVLCAVLMLVGLLASKAILLAINTPLEILADSKLYLDIYVWGLPFVFFYNISTGIFSAMGDSKTPFFFLAASSLANIGIDILFVSVFNMGVAGVAWATFLCQGVSCALSMLFVLLRLKKVKTEGKIKIFSVPVLKQTAMIAVPSIIQQSFISVGNIIIQSVINAYGTSVMAGYSAAIKMNNLVTTSFSTLSTGISNFTSQNLGAKKPDRIKKGFFSGLGIVWTLAIPLTLIYVFAGKYILLIFMQDVTSSALDYGVQFLTIVSPFYVLLTAKLVADGVLRGVGIMSKYLIATFTDLILRVILAEVFSPLFGTVGIWWAWPIGWAVSTAMSLIFLKTTKFDKLLLKEEKLQKQASQNADGNIIADVSTDLSGQSKATDTGNSDETEISDSVISESDANSQACAKSDYTGCSSDLTDAPGSFGDNSTCLKTSDKVSFAEKGNAELLDGADENQVNLSEQDISQDESTSCGEAQTQKTKHGFFSFKSKRK
;
A
#
# COMPACT_ATOMS: atom_id res chain seq x y z
N MET A 1 -5.23 6.90 21.16
CA MET A 1 -4.68 5.91 22.10
C MET A 1 -3.90 4.91 21.26
N ASN A 2 -2.57 4.94 21.32
CA ASN A 2 -1.73 4.01 20.55
C ASN A 2 -2.04 2.60 21.06
N LYS A 3 -2.51 1.72 20.17
CA LYS A 3 -2.73 0.32 20.53
C LYS A 3 -1.48 -0.45 20.18
N ASP A 4 -0.77 -0.88 21.22
CA ASP A 4 0.28 -1.87 21.09
C ASP A 4 -0.30 -3.15 20.46
N LEU A 5 0.15 -3.50 19.25
CA LEU A 5 -0.36 -4.66 18.51
C LEU A 5 0.21 -5.98 19.05
N THR A 6 1.16 -5.91 19.99
CA THR A 6 1.85 -7.08 20.58
C THR A 6 1.11 -7.67 21.79
N VAL A 7 0.01 -7.04 22.23
CA VAL A 7 -0.78 -7.42 23.42
C VAL A 7 -2.24 -7.69 23.03
N GLY A 8 -2.93 -8.56 23.78
CA GLY A 8 -4.35 -8.90 23.56
C GLY A 8 -4.59 -9.98 22.50
N LYS A 9 -5.87 -10.26 22.19
CA LYS A 9 -6.26 -11.27 21.17
C LYS A 9 -5.98 -10.74 19.76
N PRO A 10 -5.16 -11.43 18.92
CA PRO A 10 -4.81 -10.97 17.57
C PRO A 10 -6.00 -10.57 16.70
N THR A 11 -7.09 -11.35 16.70
CA THR A 11 -8.31 -11.05 15.93
C THR A 11 -8.93 -9.71 16.31
N SER A 12 -9.12 -9.44 17.60
CA SER A 12 -9.76 -8.19 18.05
C SER A 12 -8.88 -6.96 17.80
N VAL A 13 -7.57 -7.13 17.97
CA VAL A 13 -6.59 -6.06 17.76
C VAL A 13 -6.49 -5.72 16.28
N LEU A 14 -6.34 -6.72 15.41
CA LEU A 14 -6.32 -6.54 13.97
C LEU A 14 -7.64 -5.95 13.46
N TRP A 15 -8.80 -6.44 13.90
CA TRP A 15 -10.10 -5.89 13.49
C TRP A 15 -10.21 -4.40 13.82
N LYS A 16 -9.91 -4.01 15.07
CA LYS A 16 -9.98 -2.61 15.51
C LYS A 16 -8.93 -1.71 14.85
N PHE A 17 -7.82 -2.27 14.38
CA PHE A 17 -6.76 -1.53 13.69
C PHE A 17 -7.05 -1.40 12.19
N CYS A 18 -7.49 -2.46 11.55
CA CYS A 18 -7.76 -2.53 10.12
C CYS A 18 -9.06 -1.82 9.71
N LEU A 19 -10.10 -1.80 10.55
CA LEU A 19 -11.39 -1.20 10.19
C LEU A 19 -11.28 0.30 9.85
N PRO A 20 -10.60 1.17 10.62
CA PRO A 20 -10.37 2.55 10.22
C PRO A 20 -9.52 2.70 8.94
N LEU A 21 -8.55 1.80 8.71
CA LEU A 21 -7.75 1.83 7.47
C LEU A 21 -8.61 1.50 6.25
N PHE A 22 -9.49 0.50 6.37
CA PHE A 22 -10.48 0.17 5.35
C PHE A 22 -11.46 1.32 5.12
N GLY A 23 -11.95 1.96 6.19
CA GLY A 23 -12.77 3.16 6.07
C GLY A 23 -12.05 4.30 5.34
N SER A 24 -10.75 4.46 5.59
CA SER A 24 -9.92 5.50 4.96
C SER A 24 -9.90 5.32 3.45
N ILE A 25 -9.60 4.12 2.99
CA ILE A 25 -9.48 3.87 1.55
C ILE A 25 -10.83 3.91 0.84
N ILE A 26 -11.92 3.41 1.45
CA ILE A 26 -13.26 3.58 0.88
C ILE A 26 -13.62 5.06 0.76
N PHE A 27 -13.36 5.86 1.79
CA PHE A 27 -13.59 7.30 1.75
C PHE A 27 -12.75 7.98 0.67
N GLN A 28 -11.49 7.59 0.52
CA GLN A 28 -10.60 8.08 -0.53
C GLN A 28 -11.14 7.77 -1.92
N GLN A 29 -11.65 6.56 -2.15
CA GLN A 29 -12.19 6.17 -3.45
C GLN A 29 -13.51 6.91 -3.77
N LEU A 30 -14.37 7.10 -2.77
CA LEU A 30 -15.59 7.91 -2.93
C LEU A 30 -15.26 9.38 -3.24
N TYR A 31 -14.25 9.93 -2.55
CA TYR A 31 -13.71 11.25 -2.85
C TYR A 31 -13.18 11.34 -4.28
N ASN A 32 -12.32 10.41 -4.71
CA ASN A 32 -11.76 10.40 -6.07
C ASN A 32 -12.87 10.33 -7.14
N LEU A 33 -13.96 9.62 -6.86
CA LEU A 33 -15.12 9.56 -7.74
C LEU A 33 -15.87 10.90 -7.81
N ALA A 34 -16.10 11.55 -6.66
CA ALA A 34 -16.73 12.86 -6.60
C ALA A 34 -15.87 13.92 -7.33
N ASP A 35 -14.57 13.92 -7.09
CA ASP A 35 -13.59 14.80 -7.74
C ASP A 35 -13.60 14.63 -9.26
N SER A 36 -13.56 13.39 -9.74
CA SER A 36 -13.67 13.09 -11.18
C SER A 36 -14.98 13.57 -11.81
N PHE A 37 -16.09 13.50 -11.06
CA PHE A 37 -17.40 13.94 -11.53
C PHE A 37 -17.50 15.47 -11.63
N VAL A 38 -16.95 16.18 -10.63
CA VAL A 38 -16.85 17.65 -10.66
C VAL A 38 -15.92 18.07 -11.81
N ALA A 39 -14.72 17.49 -11.90
CA ALA A 39 -13.78 17.74 -12.97
C ALA A 39 -14.39 17.53 -14.37
N GLY A 40 -15.10 16.42 -14.60
CA GLY A 40 -15.74 16.14 -15.88
C GLY A 40 -16.85 17.13 -16.27
N LYS A 41 -17.46 17.82 -15.31
CA LYS A 41 -18.50 18.84 -15.57
C LYS A 41 -17.93 20.24 -15.82
N PHE A 42 -16.73 20.54 -15.29
CA PHE A 42 -16.16 21.88 -15.28
C PHE A 42 -14.87 22.03 -16.11
N ILE A 43 -14.31 20.94 -16.62
CA ILE A 43 -13.06 20.93 -17.41
C ILE A 43 -13.39 20.55 -18.86
N GLY A 44 -13.01 21.39 -19.82
CA GLY A 44 -13.19 21.10 -21.25
C GLY A 44 -12.31 19.95 -21.76
N ASP A 45 -12.73 19.29 -22.84
CA ASP A 45 -12.16 18.03 -23.35
C ASP A 45 -10.62 18.04 -23.51
N ASN A 46 -10.04 19.14 -23.97
CA ASN A 46 -8.59 19.27 -24.16
C ASN A 46 -7.82 19.25 -22.82
N ALA A 47 -8.35 19.89 -21.78
CA ALA A 47 -7.73 19.88 -20.47
C ALA A 47 -7.85 18.50 -19.80
N LEU A 48 -8.94 17.77 -20.06
CA LEU A 48 -9.11 16.39 -19.59
C LEU A 48 -8.09 15.43 -20.25
N ALA A 49 -7.85 15.58 -21.55
CA ALA A 49 -6.84 14.81 -22.27
C ALA A 49 -5.40 15.11 -21.80
N ALA A 50 -5.09 16.39 -21.55
CA ALA A 50 -3.78 16.81 -21.04
C ALA A 50 -3.50 16.28 -19.62
N VAL A 51 -4.51 16.26 -18.75
CA VAL A 51 -4.45 15.67 -17.40
C VAL A 51 -4.26 14.15 -17.49
N GLY A 52 -5.00 13.47 -18.36
CA GLY A 52 -4.92 12.01 -18.53
C GLY A 52 -3.51 11.51 -18.87
N ASN A 53 -2.83 12.15 -19.82
CA ASN A 53 -1.46 11.75 -20.18
C ASN A 53 -0.43 12.03 -19.07
N SER A 54 -0.63 13.11 -18.32
CA SER A 54 0.26 13.48 -17.22
C SER A 54 0.07 12.57 -16.00
N TYR A 55 -1.13 12.00 -15.82
CA TYR A 55 -1.50 11.18 -14.68
C TYR A 55 -0.60 9.94 -14.53
N GLU A 56 -0.29 9.22 -15.61
CA GLU A 56 0.59 8.04 -15.55
C GLU A 56 1.99 8.38 -15.03
N ILE A 57 2.52 9.56 -15.36
CA ILE A 57 3.80 10.04 -14.83
C ILE A 57 3.65 10.34 -13.33
N THR A 58 2.55 10.97 -12.91
CA THR A 58 2.31 11.23 -11.48
C THR A 58 2.23 9.95 -10.66
N LEU A 59 1.69 8.85 -11.20
CA LEU A 59 1.66 7.54 -10.54
C LEU A 59 3.05 7.00 -10.24
N ILE A 60 4.03 7.25 -11.10
CA ILE A 60 5.43 6.88 -10.84
C ILE A 60 5.96 7.63 -9.63
N PHE A 61 5.73 8.95 -9.54
CA PHE A 61 6.15 9.74 -8.38
C PHE A 61 5.45 9.30 -7.08
N ILE A 62 4.15 8.99 -7.16
CA ILE A 62 3.38 8.45 -6.02
C ILE A 62 3.95 7.10 -5.55
N ALA A 63 4.45 6.26 -6.46
CA ALA A 63 5.05 4.98 -6.11
C ALA A 63 6.24 5.14 -5.14
N PHE A 64 7.04 6.21 -5.28
CA PHE A 64 8.11 6.53 -4.33
C PHE A 64 7.55 6.91 -2.95
N ALA A 65 6.53 7.77 -2.90
CA ALA A 65 5.88 8.17 -1.64
C ALA A 65 5.29 6.95 -0.91
N PHE A 66 4.63 6.05 -1.64
CA PHE A 66 4.07 4.81 -1.09
C PHE A 66 5.16 3.86 -0.61
N GLY A 67 6.24 3.69 -1.38
CA GLY A 67 7.38 2.86 -0.98
C GLY A 67 8.07 3.39 0.29
N CYS A 68 8.24 4.70 0.42
CA CYS A 68 8.74 5.33 1.64
C CYS A 68 7.80 5.11 2.83
N ASN A 69 6.48 5.20 2.63
CA ASN A 69 5.49 4.85 3.65
C ASN A 69 5.70 3.42 4.15
N VAL A 70 5.73 2.44 3.24
CA VAL A 70 5.87 1.00 3.58
C VAL A 70 7.21 0.73 4.27
N GLY A 71 8.31 1.27 3.75
CA GLY A 71 9.63 1.10 4.35
C GLY A 71 9.70 1.68 5.77
N CYS A 72 9.20 2.90 5.94
CA CYS A 72 9.12 3.56 7.25
C CYS A 72 8.23 2.75 8.20
N SER A 73 7.06 2.32 7.74
CA SER A 73 6.06 1.70 8.60
C SER A 73 6.57 0.39 9.18
N VAL A 74 7.26 -0.42 8.38
CA VAL A 74 7.79 -1.71 8.85
C VAL A 74 8.93 -1.52 9.85
N ILE A 75 9.89 -0.63 9.59
CA ILE A 75 11.04 -0.42 10.49
C ILE A 75 10.62 0.25 11.80
N VAL A 76 9.78 1.29 11.73
CA VAL A 76 9.23 1.96 12.93
C VAL A 76 8.37 0.98 13.74
N SER A 77 7.55 0.14 13.07
CA SER A 77 6.77 -0.92 13.74
C SER A 77 7.68 -1.87 14.51
N ARG A 78 8.82 -2.25 13.92
CA ARG A 78 9.76 -3.17 14.54
C ARG A 78 10.33 -2.60 15.83
N TYR A 79 10.81 -1.36 15.80
CA TYR A 79 11.36 -0.70 16.98
C TYR A 79 10.29 -0.42 18.04
N PHE A 80 9.07 -0.04 17.62
CA PHE A 80 7.95 0.17 18.53
C PHE A 80 7.56 -1.12 19.27
N GLY A 81 7.47 -2.25 18.54
CA GLY A 81 7.20 -3.57 19.12
C GLY A 81 8.31 -4.04 20.05
N ALA A 82 9.58 -3.76 19.71
CA ALA A 82 10.75 -4.05 20.54
C ALA A 82 10.90 -3.13 21.76
N LYS A 83 10.02 -2.12 21.93
CA LYS A 83 10.12 -1.08 22.97
C LYS A 83 11.39 -0.24 22.92
N ARG A 84 12.08 -0.23 21.78
CA ARG A 84 13.29 0.55 21.53
C ARG A 84 12.93 1.96 21.04
N PHE A 85 12.37 2.76 21.93
CA PHE A 85 11.79 4.06 21.56
C PHE A 85 12.81 5.09 21.07
N ASN A 86 14.07 5.02 21.50
CA ASN A 86 15.16 5.86 20.96
C ASN A 86 15.42 5.56 19.47
N ASP A 87 15.57 4.28 19.14
CA ASP A 87 15.78 3.85 17.75
C ASP A 87 14.55 4.13 16.89
N MET A 88 13.35 3.99 17.47
CA MET A 88 12.10 4.38 16.81
C MET A 88 12.08 5.87 16.44
N LYS A 89 12.44 6.77 17.37
CA LYS A 89 12.53 8.22 17.07
C LYS A 89 13.60 8.50 16.03
N THR A 90 14.77 7.87 16.16
CA THR A 90 15.87 7.97 15.18
C THR A 90 15.40 7.53 13.79
N ALA A 91 14.61 6.45 13.70
CA ALA A 91 14.06 5.95 12.44
C ALA A 91 13.06 6.92 11.81
N VAL A 92 12.21 7.58 12.61
CA VAL A 92 11.30 8.61 12.10
C VAL A 92 12.09 9.79 11.52
N PHE A 93 13.03 10.36 12.27
CA PHE A 93 13.83 11.49 11.77
C PHE A 93 14.68 11.11 10.56
N THR A 94 15.31 9.94 10.58
CA THR A 94 16.08 9.42 9.44
C THR A 94 15.20 9.29 8.19
N THR A 95 13.96 8.82 8.34
CA THR A 95 13.03 8.64 7.21
C THR A 95 12.51 9.98 6.69
N TRP A 96 12.26 10.97 7.55
CA TRP A 96 11.94 12.33 7.09
C TRP A 96 13.10 12.99 6.36
N ILE A 97 14.33 12.90 6.87
CA ILE A 97 15.51 13.50 6.24
C ILE A 97 15.80 12.82 4.89
N SER A 98 15.86 11.49 4.86
CA SER A 98 16.08 10.76 3.61
C SER A 98 14.93 10.92 2.61
N GLY A 99 13.69 10.98 3.10
CA GLY A 99 12.51 11.30 2.30
C GLY A 99 12.56 12.70 1.69
N ALA A 100 13.04 13.69 2.45
CA ALA A 100 13.25 15.06 1.96
C ALA A 100 14.29 15.10 0.84
N VAL A 101 15.43 14.42 1.02
CA VAL A 101 16.49 14.33 0.01
C VAL A 101 15.97 13.63 -1.24
N LEU A 102 15.29 12.50 -1.09
CA LEU A 102 14.71 11.76 -2.22
C LEU A 102 13.65 12.62 -2.95
N CYS A 103 12.78 13.30 -2.21
CA CYS A 103 11.78 14.19 -2.78
C CYS A 103 12.42 15.34 -3.56
N ALA A 104 13.46 15.99 -3.01
CA ALA A 104 14.20 17.05 -3.69
C ALA A 104 14.86 16.56 -4.99
N VAL A 105 15.44 15.35 -4.98
CA VAL A 105 16.00 14.73 -6.20
C VAL A 105 14.90 14.48 -7.23
N LEU A 106 13.76 13.93 -6.83
CA LEU A 106 12.63 13.69 -7.72
C LEU A 106 12.03 14.98 -8.28
N MET A 107 11.97 16.05 -7.47
CA MET A 107 11.53 17.36 -7.93
C MET A 107 12.49 17.94 -8.96
N LEU A 108 13.80 17.87 -8.72
CA LEU A 108 14.81 18.33 -9.65
C LEU A 108 14.70 17.59 -10.99
N VAL A 109 14.59 16.25 -10.95
CA VAL A 109 14.39 15.42 -12.14
C VAL A 109 13.06 15.77 -12.82
N GLY A 110 11.97 15.88 -12.07
CA GLY A 110 10.65 16.20 -12.59
C GLY A 110 10.60 17.54 -13.33
N LEU A 111 11.16 18.60 -12.76
CA LEU A 111 11.16 19.93 -13.36
C LEU A 111 12.09 20.04 -14.59
N LEU A 112 13.27 19.43 -14.54
CA LEU A 112 14.24 19.48 -15.64
C LEU A 112 13.88 18.53 -16.78
N ALA A 113 13.33 17.36 -16.47
CA ALA A 113 13.04 16.31 -17.45
C ALA A 113 11.57 16.23 -17.87
N SER A 114 10.64 17.03 -17.33
CA SER A 114 9.20 16.95 -17.61
C SER A 114 8.89 16.91 -19.11
N LYS A 115 9.47 17.84 -19.89
CA LYS A 115 9.29 17.87 -21.35
C LYS A 115 9.86 16.63 -22.04
N ALA A 116 11.04 16.16 -21.62
CA ALA A 116 11.69 15.00 -22.20
C ALA A 116 10.90 13.71 -21.92
N ILE A 117 10.37 13.56 -20.69
CA ILE A 117 9.53 12.42 -20.29
C ILE A 117 8.23 12.43 -21.11
N LEU A 118 7.57 13.59 -21.25
CA LEU A 118 6.34 13.71 -22.03
C LEU A 118 6.55 13.38 -23.51
N LEU A 119 7.66 13.83 -24.10
CA LEU A 119 8.02 13.46 -25.48
C LEU A 119 8.34 11.97 -25.58
N ALA A 120 9.00 11.38 -24.59
CA ALA A 120 9.34 9.95 -24.57
C ALA A 120 8.10 9.03 -24.53
N ILE A 121 6.99 9.50 -23.94
CA ILE A 121 5.71 8.77 -23.96
C ILE A 121 4.83 9.14 -25.17
N ASN A 122 5.40 9.79 -26.19
CA ASN A 122 4.71 10.21 -27.42
C ASN A 122 3.51 11.14 -27.17
N THR A 123 3.63 12.08 -26.22
CA THR A 123 2.59 13.10 -26.00
C THR A 123 2.46 13.98 -27.25
N PRO A 124 1.27 14.12 -27.86
CA PRO A 124 1.04 15.01 -29.00
C PRO A 124 1.46 16.46 -28.70
N LEU A 125 2.05 17.13 -29.69
CA LEU A 125 2.58 18.50 -29.54
C LEU A 125 1.49 19.52 -29.14
N GLU A 126 0.25 19.28 -29.56
CA GLU A 126 -0.90 20.15 -29.30
C GLU A 126 -1.24 20.25 -27.81
N ILE A 127 -1.05 19.17 -27.04
CA ILE A 127 -1.35 19.12 -25.60
C ILE A 127 -0.09 19.13 -24.72
N LEU A 128 1.10 19.10 -25.34
CA LEU A 128 2.38 18.99 -24.63
C LEU A 128 2.60 20.14 -23.65
N ALA A 129 2.23 21.37 -24.02
CA ALA A 129 2.39 22.56 -23.18
C ALA A 129 1.52 22.46 -21.91
N ASP A 130 0.25 22.07 -22.08
CA ASP A 130 -0.70 21.92 -20.97
C ASP A 130 -0.33 20.76 -20.04
N SER A 131 0.09 19.62 -20.62
CA SER A 131 0.60 18.48 -19.85
C SER A 131 1.87 18.84 -19.07
N LYS A 132 2.77 19.64 -19.66
CA LYS A 132 3.98 20.10 -18.96
C LYS A 132 3.63 21.02 -17.79
N LEU A 133 2.73 21.98 -18.01
CA LEU A 133 2.28 22.89 -16.95
C LEU A 133 1.66 22.12 -15.79
N TYR A 134 0.78 21.16 -16.08
CA TYR A 134 0.18 20.29 -15.08
C TYR A 134 1.24 19.51 -14.29
N LEU A 135 2.22 18.90 -14.99
CA LEU A 135 3.27 18.13 -14.35
C LEU A 135 4.17 19.01 -13.47
N ASP A 136 4.51 20.23 -13.91
CA ASP A 136 5.29 21.17 -13.12
C ASP A 136 4.55 21.55 -11.82
N ILE A 137 3.26 21.86 -11.90
CA ILE A 137 2.41 22.15 -10.72
C ILE A 137 2.38 20.94 -9.78
N TYR A 138 2.21 19.73 -10.31
CA TYR A 138 2.20 18.52 -9.52
C TYR A 138 3.54 18.28 -8.80
N VAL A 139 4.66 18.50 -9.49
CA VAL A 139 6.01 18.36 -8.92
C VAL A 139 6.20 19.32 -7.74
N TRP A 140 5.65 20.53 -7.78
CA TRP A 140 5.64 21.44 -6.64
C TRP A 140 4.81 20.94 -5.46
N GLY A 141 3.74 20.17 -5.71
CA GLY A 141 2.93 19.51 -4.67
C GLY A 141 3.54 18.23 -4.09
N LEU A 142 4.57 17.67 -4.75
CA LEU A 142 5.19 16.40 -4.39
C LEU A 142 5.67 16.31 -2.92
N PRO A 143 6.26 17.36 -2.31
CA PRO A 143 6.63 17.32 -0.89
C PRO A 143 5.44 16.99 0.03
N PHE A 144 4.27 17.57 -0.24
CA PHE A 144 3.09 17.37 0.60
C PHE A 144 2.61 15.92 0.53
N VAL A 145 2.57 15.34 -0.68
CA VAL A 145 2.26 13.92 -0.88
C VAL A 145 3.22 13.03 -0.09
N PHE A 146 4.53 13.30 -0.21
CA PHE A 146 5.59 12.51 0.41
C PHE A 146 5.50 12.50 1.93
N PHE A 147 5.50 13.68 2.54
CA PHE A 147 5.52 13.80 4.00
C PHE A 147 4.19 13.38 4.63
N TYR A 148 3.06 13.59 3.95
CA TYR A 148 1.79 13.02 4.36
C TYR A 148 1.86 11.49 4.38
N ASN A 149 2.33 10.86 3.29
CA ASN A 149 2.43 9.40 3.20
C ASN A 149 3.43 8.82 4.22
N ILE A 150 4.58 9.44 4.44
CA ILE A 150 5.51 9.00 5.48
C ILE A 150 4.84 9.11 6.87
N SER A 151 4.12 10.20 7.14
CA SER A 151 3.43 10.42 8.41
C SER A 151 2.31 9.41 8.66
N THR A 152 1.49 9.08 7.65
CA THR A 152 0.47 8.03 7.76
C THR A 152 1.10 6.65 7.99
N GLY A 153 2.26 6.38 7.38
CA GLY A 153 3.08 5.20 7.66
C GLY A 153 3.54 5.14 9.13
N ILE A 154 3.99 6.27 9.69
CA ILE A 154 4.43 6.37 11.09
C ILE A 154 3.27 6.17 12.07
N PHE A 155 2.11 6.78 11.84
CA PHE A 155 0.91 6.54 12.67
C PHE A 155 0.52 5.07 12.66
N SER A 156 0.46 4.48 11.46
CA SER A 156 0.15 3.06 11.29
C SER A 156 1.18 2.17 11.99
N ALA A 157 2.45 2.54 11.97
CA ALA A 157 3.52 1.82 12.63
C ALA A 157 3.41 1.81 14.17
N MET A 158 2.85 2.88 14.74
CA MET A 158 2.57 3.00 16.18
C MET A 158 1.22 2.39 16.58
N GLY A 159 0.52 1.72 15.65
CA GLY A 159 -0.81 1.13 15.89
C GLY A 159 -1.94 2.16 15.96
N ASP A 160 -1.76 3.37 15.42
CA ASP A 160 -2.79 4.41 15.32
C ASP A 160 -3.32 4.48 13.87
N SER A 161 -4.42 3.79 13.59
CA SER A 161 -5.11 3.85 12.30
C SER A 161 -6.23 4.89 12.26
N LYS A 162 -6.61 5.47 13.40
CA LYS A 162 -7.71 6.43 13.48
C LYS A 162 -7.27 7.82 13.07
N THR A 163 -6.08 8.24 13.51
CA THR A 163 -5.57 9.57 13.16
C THR A 163 -5.43 9.75 11.64
N PRO A 164 -4.80 8.82 10.88
CA PRO A 164 -4.80 8.90 9.41
C PRO A 164 -6.20 8.97 8.78
N PHE A 165 -7.15 8.17 9.29
CA PHE A 165 -8.53 8.18 8.82
C PHE A 165 -9.20 9.56 8.97
N PHE A 166 -9.10 10.17 10.17
CA PHE A 166 -9.69 11.49 10.41
C PHE A 166 -9.02 12.58 9.57
N PHE A 167 -7.69 12.51 9.40
CA PHE A 167 -6.98 13.45 8.52
C PHE A 167 -7.45 13.34 7.08
N LEU A 168 -7.55 12.11 6.56
CA LEU A 168 -8.02 11.87 5.21
C LEU A 168 -9.47 12.34 5.02
N ALA A 169 -10.37 11.99 5.95
CA ALA A 169 -11.76 12.38 5.89
C ALA A 169 -11.93 13.92 5.94
N ALA A 170 -11.25 14.59 6.87
CA ALA A 170 -11.28 16.04 6.97
C ALA A 170 -10.68 16.72 5.74
N SER A 171 -9.55 16.22 5.23
CA SER A 171 -8.88 16.75 4.03
C SER A 171 -9.76 16.62 2.80
N SER A 172 -10.39 15.46 2.59
CA SER A 172 -11.24 15.22 1.42
C SER A 172 -12.54 16.03 1.47
N LEU A 173 -13.16 16.18 2.65
CA LEU A 173 -14.32 17.06 2.81
C LEU A 173 -13.96 18.54 2.60
N ALA A 174 -12.83 18.98 3.14
CA ALA A 174 -12.31 20.32 2.90
C ALA A 174 -12.00 20.55 1.42
N ASN A 175 -11.45 19.55 0.72
CA ASN A 175 -11.13 19.69 -0.70
C ASN A 175 -12.39 19.91 -1.54
N ILE A 176 -13.42 19.06 -1.37
CA ILE A 176 -14.71 19.25 -2.07
C ILE A 176 -15.29 20.64 -1.79
N GLY A 177 -15.23 21.11 -0.53
CA GLY A 177 -15.73 22.43 -0.16
C GLY A 177 -14.95 23.57 -0.83
N ILE A 178 -13.62 23.47 -0.88
CA ILE A 178 -12.75 24.47 -1.50
C ILE A 178 -12.85 24.41 -3.03
N ASP A 179 -13.01 23.24 -3.64
CA ASP A 179 -13.26 23.08 -5.07
C ASP A 179 -14.54 23.82 -5.48
N ILE A 180 -15.64 23.61 -4.74
CA ILE A 180 -16.91 24.32 -4.99
C ILE A 180 -16.72 25.83 -4.84
N LEU A 181 -15.99 26.27 -3.81
CA LEU A 181 -15.71 27.68 -3.56
C LEU A 181 -14.89 28.31 -4.71
N PHE A 182 -13.77 27.69 -5.10
CA PHE A 182 -12.84 28.21 -6.10
C PHE A 182 -13.40 28.15 -7.52
N VAL A 183 -14.13 27.09 -7.85
CA VAL A 183 -14.75 26.93 -9.16
C VAL A 183 -16.01 27.77 -9.28
N SER A 184 -16.93 27.72 -8.31
CA SER A 184 -18.25 28.33 -8.44
C SER A 184 -18.29 29.80 -8.02
N VAL A 185 -17.50 30.22 -7.02
CA VAL A 185 -17.53 31.59 -6.50
C VAL A 185 -16.44 32.46 -7.14
N PHE A 186 -15.22 31.94 -7.24
CA PHE A 186 -14.08 32.69 -7.78
C PHE A 186 -13.89 32.56 -9.30
N ASN A 187 -14.67 31.71 -9.99
CA ASN A 187 -14.57 31.46 -11.44
C ASN A 187 -13.14 31.14 -11.92
N MET A 188 -12.32 30.51 -11.06
CA MET A 188 -10.90 30.23 -11.38
C MET A 188 -10.71 29.01 -12.31
N GLY A 189 -11.81 28.37 -12.75
CA GLY A 189 -11.79 27.22 -13.65
C GLY A 189 -10.84 26.11 -13.17
N VAL A 190 -10.04 25.57 -14.09
CA VAL A 190 -9.07 24.48 -13.82
C VAL A 190 -8.01 24.88 -12.80
N ALA A 191 -7.58 26.16 -12.79
CA ALA A 191 -6.59 26.64 -11.83
C ALA A 191 -7.13 26.63 -10.40
N GLY A 192 -8.45 26.84 -10.22
CA GLY A 192 -9.12 26.73 -8.93
C GLY A 192 -9.00 25.31 -8.34
N VAL A 193 -9.27 24.29 -9.15
CA VAL A 193 -9.18 22.87 -8.75
C VAL A 193 -7.74 22.50 -8.33
N ALA A 194 -6.75 22.98 -9.09
CA ALA A 194 -5.34 22.73 -8.77
C ALA A 194 -4.91 23.39 -7.44
N TRP A 195 -5.29 24.64 -7.20
CA TRP A 195 -4.97 25.35 -5.95
C TRP A 195 -5.69 24.77 -4.73
N ALA A 196 -6.95 24.34 -4.88
CA ALA A 196 -7.72 23.68 -3.82
C ALA A 196 -7.00 22.42 -3.32
N THR A 197 -6.59 21.57 -4.27
CA THR A 197 -5.85 20.34 -3.98
C THR A 197 -4.50 20.64 -3.32
N PHE A 198 -3.76 21.63 -3.84
CA PHE A 198 -2.46 22.02 -3.28
C PHE A 198 -2.56 22.50 -1.83
N LEU A 199 -3.54 23.37 -1.52
CA LEU A 199 -3.78 23.88 -0.17
C LEU A 199 -4.23 22.78 0.80
N CYS A 200 -5.20 21.97 0.40
CA CYS A 200 -5.69 20.84 1.22
C CYS A 200 -4.57 19.86 1.54
N GLN A 201 -3.75 19.51 0.54
CA GLN A 201 -2.65 18.59 0.73
C GLN A 201 -1.53 19.19 1.59
N GLY A 202 -1.23 20.48 1.42
CA GLY A 202 -0.28 21.22 2.26
C GLY A 202 -0.69 21.26 3.73
N VAL A 203 -1.96 21.60 4.00
CA VAL A 203 -2.50 21.62 5.38
C VAL A 203 -2.49 20.22 5.99
N SER A 204 -2.92 19.20 5.24
CA SER A 204 -2.91 17.81 5.69
C SER A 204 -1.49 17.30 5.98
N CYS A 205 -0.53 17.66 5.14
CA CYS A 205 0.88 17.37 5.36
C CYS A 205 1.37 18.01 6.66
N ALA A 206 1.20 19.33 6.82
CA ALA A 206 1.66 20.08 7.98
C ALA A 206 1.06 19.54 9.29
N LEU A 207 -0.27 19.31 9.32
CA LEU A 207 -0.94 18.78 10.50
C LEU A 207 -0.53 17.34 10.80
N SER A 208 -0.35 16.48 9.78
CA SER A 208 0.09 15.11 9.99
C SER A 208 1.48 15.05 10.62
N MET A 209 2.43 15.86 10.13
CA MET A 209 3.77 15.98 10.70
C MET A 209 3.75 16.53 12.12
N LEU A 210 2.96 17.57 12.38
CA LEU A 210 2.79 18.13 13.72
C LEU A 210 2.27 17.07 14.69
N PHE A 211 1.24 16.31 14.30
CA PHE A 211 0.70 15.25 15.16
C PHE A 211 1.70 14.11 15.38
N VAL A 212 2.54 13.77 14.40
CA VAL A 212 3.66 12.84 14.61
C VAL A 212 4.62 13.41 15.67
N LEU A 213 5.05 14.66 15.55
CA LEU A 213 5.94 15.30 16.54
C LEU A 213 5.33 15.29 17.95
N LEU A 214 4.04 15.64 18.07
CA LEU A 214 3.31 15.63 19.34
C LEU A 214 3.23 14.21 19.93
N ARG A 215 3.08 13.18 19.10
CA ARG A 215 3.09 11.77 19.53
C ARG A 215 4.48 11.36 19.99
N LEU A 216 5.54 11.69 19.25
CA LEU A 216 6.91 11.37 19.62
C LEU A 216 7.33 12.05 20.92
N LYS A 217 6.87 13.30 21.16
CA LYS A 217 7.12 14.02 22.42
C LYS A 217 6.50 13.32 23.63
N LYS A 218 5.34 12.67 23.47
CA LYS A 218 4.66 11.91 24.55
C LYS A 218 5.36 10.59 24.88
N VAL A 219 6.17 10.05 23.97
CA VAL A 219 6.94 8.83 24.21
C VAL A 219 8.19 9.19 25.01
N LYS A 220 8.26 8.77 26.28
CA LYS A 220 9.45 8.94 27.12
C LYS A 220 10.61 8.13 26.54
N THR A 221 11.79 8.72 26.51
CA THR A 221 13.03 8.12 26.02
C THR A 221 14.19 8.52 26.92
N GLU A 222 15.11 7.60 27.17
CA GLU A 222 16.31 7.82 27.98
C GLU A 222 17.51 8.11 27.08
N GLY A 223 18.21 9.22 27.27
CA GLY A 223 19.42 9.57 26.49
C GLY A 223 19.18 10.42 25.24
N LYS A 224 20.28 10.72 24.52
CA LYS A 224 20.28 11.58 23.31
C LYS A 224 19.73 10.81 22.11
N ILE A 225 18.75 11.41 21.42
CA ILE A 225 18.19 10.88 20.18
C ILE A 225 19.13 11.24 19.03
N LYS A 226 19.56 10.24 18.24
CA LYS A 226 20.31 10.51 17.00
C LYS A 226 19.34 11.02 15.94
N ILE A 227 19.68 12.13 15.28
CA ILE A 227 18.82 12.75 14.26
C ILE A 227 18.84 11.92 12.96
N PHE A 228 19.98 11.32 12.62
CA PHE A 228 20.15 10.53 11.41
C PHE A 228 21.01 9.29 11.68
N SER A 229 20.65 8.17 11.04
CA SER A 229 21.37 6.90 11.17
C SER A 229 21.43 6.15 9.85
N VAL A 230 22.64 6.01 9.28
CA VAL A 230 22.88 5.25 8.03
C VAL A 230 22.44 3.78 8.15
N PRO A 231 22.69 3.06 9.27
CA PRO A 231 22.17 1.70 9.44
C PRO A 231 20.64 1.61 9.35
N VAL A 232 19.93 2.58 9.94
CA VAL A 232 18.46 2.62 9.90
C VAL A 232 17.99 2.96 8.49
N LEU A 233 18.64 3.92 7.82
CA LEU A 233 18.36 4.22 6.41
C LEU A 233 18.52 2.98 5.53
N LYS A 234 19.59 2.20 5.70
CA LYS A 234 19.80 0.95 4.95
C LYS A 234 18.69 -0.06 5.21
N GLN A 235 18.23 -0.20 6.46
CA GLN A 235 17.10 -1.07 6.80
C GLN A 235 15.79 -0.62 6.15
N THR A 236 15.49 0.69 6.21
CA THR A 236 14.33 1.27 5.56
C THR A 236 14.39 1.11 4.05
N ALA A 237 15.55 1.39 3.43
CA ALA A 237 15.76 1.28 1.98
C ALA A 237 15.64 -0.16 1.46
N MET A 238 16.08 -1.16 2.24
CA MET A 238 15.90 -2.59 1.90
C MET A 238 14.43 -3.02 1.79
N ILE A 239 13.51 -2.23 2.34
CA ILE A 239 12.06 -2.45 2.22
C ILE A 239 11.45 -1.48 1.20
N ALA A 240 11.78 -0.19 1.32
CA ALA A 240 11.23 0.84 0.44
C ALA A 240 11.57 0.59 -1.03
N VAL A 241 12.85 0.36 -1.38
CA VAL A 241 13.28 0.22 -2.78
C VAL A 241 12.58 -0.94 -3.49
N PRO A 242 12.53 -2.17 -2.92
CA PRO A 242 11.71 -3.25 -3.46
C PRO A 242 10.24 -2.89 -3.64
N SER A 243 9.63 -2.19 -2.69
CA SER A 243 8.23 -1.76 -2.79
C SER A 243 8.01 -0.74 -3.91
N ILE A 244 8.95 0.19 -4.13
CA ILE A 244 8.89 1.18 -5.23
C ILE A 244 8.98 0.47 -6.58
N ILE A 245 9.94 -0.43 -6.73
CA ILE A 245 10.12 -1.21 -7.97
C ILE A 245 8.87 -2.05 -8.23
N GLN A 246 8.33 -2.71 -7.20
CA GLN A 246 7.12 -3.50 -7.32
C GLN A 246 5.92 -2.67 -7.75
N GLN A 247 5.73 -1.48 -7.18
CA GLN A 247 4.63 -0.61 -7.56
C GLN A 247 4.78 -0.10 -9.00
N SER A 248 6.00 0.24 -9.41
CA SER A 248 6.31 0.67 -10.79
C SER A 248 6.04 -0.46 -11.79
N PHE A 249 6.42 -1.69 -11.43
CA PHE A 249 6.20 -2.87 -12.27
C PHE A 249 4.70 -3.11 -12.48
N ILE A 250 3.89 -3.02 -11.42
CA ILE A 250 2.42 -3.14 -11.53
C ILE A 250 1.84 -2.14 -12.54
N SER A 251 2.27 -0.87 -12.48
CA SER A 251 1.80 0.15 -13.43
C SER A 251 2.13 -0.24 -14.88
N VAL A 252 3.36 -0.65 -15.15
CA VAL A 252 3.78 -1.11 -16.50
C VAL A 252 2.94 -2.30 -16.96
N GLY A 253 2.72 -3.30 -16.11
CA GLY A 253 1.91 -4.46 -16.49
C GLY A 253 0.45 -4.12 -16.76
N ASN A 254 -0.11 -3.13 -16.07
CA ASN A 254 -1.47 -2.64 -16.37
C ASN A 254 -1.53 -1.94 -17.73
N ILE A 255 -0.51 -1.17 -18.11
CA ILE A 255 -0.41 -0.52 -19.42
C ILE A 255 -0.38 -1.58 -20.54
N ILE A 256 0.41 -2.65 -20.37
CA ILE A 256 0.49 -3.72 -21.37
C ILE A 256 -0.86 -4.43 -21.50
N ILE A 257 -1.51 -4.81 -20.39
CA ILE A 257 -2.84 -5.44 -20.43
C ILE A 257 -3.87 -4.51 -21.09
N GLN A 258 -3.83 -3.22 -20.79
CA GLN A 258 -4.70 -2.23 -21.44
C GLN A 258 -4.48 -2.21 -22.96
N SER A 259 -3.23 -2.31 -23.43
CA SER A 259 -2.93 -2.34 -24.87
C SER A 259 -3.55 -3.55 -25.58
N VAL A 260 -3.58 -4.73 -24.94
CA VAL A 260 -4.25 -5.93 -25.46
C VAL A 260 -5.77 -5.70 -25.55
N ILE A 261 -6.36 -5.08 -24.52
CA ILE A 261 -7.80 -4.80 -24.47
C ILE A 261 -8.21 -3.82 -25.56
N ASN A 262 -7.37 -2.82 -25.85
CA ASN A 262 -7.66 -1.82 -26.88
C ASN A 262 -7.82 -2.41 -28.29
N ALA A 263 -7.24 -3.59 -28.55
CA ALA A 263 -7.39 -4.30 -29.82
C ALA A 263 -8.80 -4.88 -30.05
N TYR A 264 -9.64 -4.97 -29.01
CA TYR A 264 -10.98 -5.59 -29.07
C TYR A 264 -12.13 -4.58 -29.25
N GLY A 265 -11.81 -3.32 -29.54
CA GLY A 265 -12.79 -2.29 -29.90
C GLY A 265 -13.35 -1.49 -28.71
N THR A 266 -14.07 -0.42 -29.04
CA THR A 266 -14.53 0.61 -28.10
C THR A 266 -15.51 0.10 -27.05
N SER A 267 -16.41 -0.82 -27.41
CA SER A 267 -17.36 -1.42 -26.47
C SER A 267 -16.68 -2.21 -25.35
N VAL A 268 -15.62 -2.97 -25.68
CA VAL A 268 -14.85 -3.74 -24.69
C VAL A 268 -14.07 -2.80 -23.78
N MET A 269 -13.42 -1.79 -24.35
CA MET A 269 -12.70 -0.78 -23.59
C MET A 269 -13.62 -0.04 -22.60
N ALA A 270 -14.81 0.36 -23.04
CA ALA A 270 -15.79 1.06 -22.20
C ALA A 270 -16.27 0.18 -21.03
N GLY A 271 -16.65 -1.06 -21.32
CA GLY A 271 -17.07 -2.02 -20.29
C GLY A 271 -15.97 -2.34 -19.27
N TYR A 272 -14.75 -2.55 -19.76
CA TYR A 272 -13.58 -2.79 -18.91
C TYR A 272 -13.24 -1.57 -18.05
N SER A 273 -13.28 -0.35 -18.60
CA SER A 273 -12.95 0.88 -17.87
C SER A 273 -13.88 1.11 -16.67
N ALA A 274 -15.17 0.80 -16.80
CA ALA A 274 -16.09 0.82 -15.68
C ALA A 274 -15.79 -0.30 -14.66
N ALA A 275 -15.57 -1.53 -15.14
CA ALA A 275 -15.34 -2.68 -14.28
C ALA A 275 -14.00 -2.64 -13.53
N ILE A 276 -12.94 -2.11 -14.15
CA ILE A 276 -11.62 -2.00 -13.54
C ILE A 276 -11.60 -0.98 -12.39
N LYS A 277 -12.42 0.09 -12.45
CA LYS A 277 -12.60 1.03 -11.34
C LYS A 277 -13.15 0.31 -10.10
N MET A 278 -14.13 -0.57 -10.28
CA MET A 278 -14.70 -1.39 -9.20
C MET A 278 -13.65 -2.36 -8.64
N ASN A 279 -12.92 -3.04 -9.52
CA ASN A 279 -11.81 -3.91 -9.11
C ASN A 279 -10.72 -3.15 -8.34
N ASN A 280 -10.33 -1.96 -8.78
CA ASN A 280 -9.29 -1.16 -8.12
C ASN A 280 -9.74 -0.70 -6.72
N LEU A 281 -11.01 -0.37 -6.54
CA LEU A 281 -11.57 -0.05 -5.22
C LEU A 281 -11.40 -1.23 -4.25
N VAL A 282 -11.74 -2.44 -4.69
CA VAL A 282 -11.65 -3.65 -3.85
C VAL A 282 -10.20 -4.07 -3.60
N THR A 283 -9.38 -4.16 -4.65
CA THR A 283 -7.99 -4.62 -4.54
C THR A 283 -7.12 -3.67 -3.72
N THR A 284 -7.30 -2.35 -3.87
CA THR A 284 -6.58 -1.35 -3.05
C THR A 284 -7.01 -1.43 -1.58
N SER A 285 -8.28 -1.72 -1.33
CA SER A 285 -8.78 -1.94 0.03
C SER A 285 -8.12 -3.13 0.71
N PHE A 286 -8.00 -4.26 0.00
CA PHE A 286 -7.29 -5.43 0.52
C PHE A 286 -5.79 -5.21 0.67
N SER A 287 -5.15 -4.44 -0.22
CA SER A 287 -3.74 -4.06 -0.10
C SER A 287 -3.49 -3.20 1.15
N THR A 288 -4.43 -2.31 1.48
CA THR A 288 -4.38 -1.52 2.71
C THR A 288 -4.44 -2.41 3.97
N LEU A 289 -5.33 -3.41 3.99
CA LEU A 289 -5.41 -4.40 5.07
C LEU A 289 -4.12 -5.23 5.18
N SER A 290 -3.53 -5.61 4.04
CA SER A 290 -2.23 -6.29 3.98
C SER A 290 -1.10 -5.46 4.61
N THR A 291 -1.10 -4.13 4.40
CA THR A 291 -0.17 -3.21 5.08
C THR A 291 -0.40 -3.19 6.59
N GLY A 292 -1.65 -3.27 7.03
CA GLY A 292 -1.97 -3.42 8.45
C GLY A 292 -1.39 -4.71 9.08
N ILE A 293 -1.47 -5.82 8.35
CA ILE A 293 -0.89 -7.12 8.74
C ILE A 293 0.65 -7.06 8.73
N SER A 294 1.24 -6.32 7.81
CA SER A 294 2.69 -6.05 7.78
C SER A 294 3.16 -5.32 9.04
N ASN A 295 2.45 -4.27 9.46
CA ASN A 295 2.76 -3.54 10.70
C ASN A 295 2.57 -4.43 11.94
N PHE A 296 1.47 -5.19 12.02
CA PHE A 296 1.25 -6.17 13.09
C PHE A 296 2.39 -7.19 13.17
N THR A 297 2.79 -7.75 12.02
CA THR A 297 3.86 -8.73 11.92
C THR A 297 5.18 -8.13 12.38
N SER A 298 5.53 -6.93 11.92
CA SER A 298 6.79 -6.28 12.28
C SER A 298 6.85 -5.91 13.76
N GLN A 299 5.75 -5.43 14.37
CA GLN A 299 5.69 -5.19 15.81
C GLN A 299 5.88 -6.50 16.61
N ASN A 300 5.19 -7.58 16.23
CA ASN A 300 5.31 -8.85 16.96
C ASN A 300 6.67 -9.51 16.75
N LEU A 301 7.31 -9.33 15.58
CA LEU A 301 8.68 -9.77 15.35
C LEU A 301 9.66 -9.00 16.23
N GLY A 302 9.57 -7.67 16.26
CA GLY A 302 10.40 -6.83 17.15
C GLY A 302 10.20 -7.15 18.63
N ALA A 303 8.98 -7.52 19.03
CA ALA A 303 8.66 -7.98 20.39
C ALA A 303 9.09 -9.43 20.68
N LYS A 304 9.75 -10.11 19.74
CA LYS A 304 10.16 -11.52 19.83
C LYS A 304 8.99 -12.50 20.08
N LYS A 305 7.84 -12.26 19.46
CA LYS A 305 6.60 -13.07 19.59
C LYS A 305 6.18 -13.71 18.26
N PRO A 306 6.97 -14.63 17.67
CA PRO A 306 6.69 -15.21 16.35
C PRO A 306 5.39 -16.04 16.32
N ASP A 307 4.99 -16.66 17.43
CA ASP A 307 3.72 -17.40 17.48
C ASP A 307 2.49 -16.50 17.30
N ARG A 308 2.59 -15.24 17.71
CA ARG A 308 1.53 -14.25 17.45
C ARG A 308 1.44 -13.88 15.98
N ILE A 309 2.54 -13.96 15.22
CA ILE A 309 2.53 -13.73 13.77
C ILE A 309 1.69 -14.81 13.08
N LYS A 310 1.88 -16.08 13.44
CA LYS A 310 1.07 -17.20 12.90
C LYS A 310 -0.42 -17.02 13.22
N LYS A 311 -0.75 -16.70 14.47
CA LYS A 311 -2.15 -16.41 14.87
C LYS A 311 -2.70 -15.19 14.13
N GLY A 312 -1.90 -14.14 13.98
CA GLY A 312 -2.24 -12.93 13.23
C GLY A 312 -2.50 -13.17 11.75
N PHE A 313 -1.79 -14.11 11.12
CA PHE A 313 -2.04 -14.54 9.74
C PHE A 313 -3.46 -15.11 9.58
N PHE A 314 -3.84 -16.08 10.42
CA PHE A 314 -5.18 -16.67 10.38
C PHE A 314 -6.28 -15.67 10.77
N SER A 315 -6.04 -14.83 11.77
CA SER A 315 -6.93 -13.71 12.09
C SER A 315 -7.10 -12.75 10.92
N GLY A 316 -6.00 -12.44 10.22
CA GLY A 316 -5.97 -11.60 9.03
C GLY A 316 -6.79 -12.19 7.89
N LEU A 317 -6.62 -13.49 7.60
CA LEU A 317 -7.44 -14.23 6.63
C LEU A 317 -8.93 -14.14 6.96
N GLY A 318 -9.29 -14.39 8.23
CA GLY A 318 -10.68 -14.26 8.67
C GLY A 318 -11.25 -12.87 8.38
N ILE A 319 -10.51 -11.81 8.72
CA ILE A 319 -10.92 -10.41 8.46
C ILE A 319 -11.13 -10.15 6.97
N VAL A 320 -10.14 -10.49 6.14
CA VAL A 320 -10.21 -10.18 4.70
C VAL A 320 -11.27 -11.00 3.99
N TRP A 321 -11.51 -12.26 4.41
CA TRP A 321 -12.56 -13.09 3.83
C TRP A 321 -13.97 -12.66 4.25
N THR A 322 -14.15 -12.19 5.49
CA THR A 322 -15.42 -11.57 5.92
C THR A 322 -15.78 -10.35 5.07
N LEU A 323 -14.79 -9.64 4.51
CA LEU A 323 -15.02 -8.54 3.58
C LEU A 323 -15.11 -9.00 2.11
N ALA A 324 -14.26 -9.93 1.70
CA ALA A 324 -14.18 -10.38 0.31
C ALA A 324 -15.39 -11.18 -0.13
N ILE A 325 -15.88 -12.12 0.69
CA ILE A 325 -17.00 -12.99 0.31
C ILE A 325 -18.28 -12.17 0.02
N PRO A 326 -18.73 -11.24 0.89
CA PRO A 326 -19.89 -10.41 0.56
C PRO A 326 -19.67 -9.54 -0.68
N LEU A 327 -18.49 -8.94 -0.85
CA LEU A 327 -18.18 -8.12 -2.02
C LEU A 327 -18.21 -8.93 -3.32
N THR A 328 -17.67 -10.16 -3.30
CA THR A 328 -17.76 -11.11 -4.40
C THR A 328 -19.22 -11.42 -4.74
N LEU A 329 -20.05 -11.75 -3.75
CA LEU A 329 -21.47 -12.04 -3.97
C LEU A 329 -22.19 -10.84 -4.60
N ILE A 330 -21.94 -9.63 -4.09
CA ILE A 330 -22.50 -8.40 -4.64
C ILE A 330 -22.06 -8.19 -6.10
N TYR A 331 -20.80 -8.43 -6.45
CA TYR A 331 -20.32 -8.22 -7.82
C TYR A 331 -20.79 -9.29 -8.80
N VAL A 332 -20.95 -10.54 -8.36
CA VAL A 332 -21.48 -11.62 -9.20
C VAL A 332 -22.98 -11.42 -9.47
N PHE A 333 -23.78 -11.11 -8.44
CA PHE A 333 -25.24 -11.05 -8.59
C PHE A 333 -25.77 -9.66 -8.93
N ALA A 334 -25.14 -8.60 -8.44
CA ALA A 334 -25.57 -7.21 -8.64
C ALA A 334 -24.58 -6.36 -9.46
N GLY A 335 -23.55 -6.98 -10.05
CA GLY A 335 -22.51 -6.28 -10.83
C GLY A 335 -23.09 -5.42 -11.96
N LYS A 336 -24.15 -5.89 -12.63
CA LYS A 336 -24.86 -5.12 -13.67
C LYS A 336 -25.40 -3.79 -13.15
N TYR A 337 -26.08 -3.80 -12.01
CA TYR A 337 -26.67 -2.60 -11.41
C TYR A 337 -25.60 -1.62 -10.92
N ILE A 338 -24.51 -2.16 -10.37
CA ILE A 338 -23.37 -1.34 -9.93
C ILE A 338 -22.71 -0.66 -11.12
N LEU A 339 -22.49 -1.38 -12.22
CA LEU A 339 -21.89 -0.80 -13.43
C LEU A 339 -22.73 0.32 -14.02
N LEU A 340 -24.06 0.17 -14.02
CA LEU A 340 -24.99 1.20 -14.50
C LEU A 340 -24.90 2.52 -13.73
N ILE A 341 -24.38 2.54 -12.50
CA ILE A 341 -24.12 3.80 -11.76
C ILE A 341 -22.96 4.57 -12.40
N PHE A 342 -22.00 3.88 -13.01
CA PHE A 342 -20.80 4.46 -13.63
C PHE A 342 -20.90 4.61 -15.16
N MET A 343 -21.97 4.08 -15.74
CA MET A 343 -22.17 3.92 -17.18
C MET A 343 -23.51 4.58 -17.54
N GLN A 344 -23.47 5.85 -17.96
CA GLN A 344 -24.62 6.55 -18.55
C GLN A 344 -24.58 6.38 -20.08
N ASP A 345 -25.72 6.05 -20.69
CA ASP A 345 -25.92 5.98 -22.16
C ASP A 345 -25.04 4.98 -22.94
N VAL A 346 -24.63 3.88 -22.29
CA VAL A 346 -23.69 2.92 -22.92
C VAL A 346 -24.44 1.80 -23.65
N THR A 347 -23.91 1.40 -24.81
CA THR A 347 -24.41 0.27 -25.58
C THR A 347 -24.51 -0.99 -24.71
N SER A 348 -25.58 -1.78 -24.89
CA SER A 348 -25.79 -3.05 -24.19
C SER A 348 -24.55 -3.94 -24.18
N SER A 349 -23.81 -4.00 -25.29
CA SER A 349 -22.58 -4.79 -25.41
C SER A 349 -21.46 -4.36 -24.46
N ALA A 350 -21.30 -3.05 -24.19
CA ALA A 350 -20.26 -2.58 -23.26
C ALA A 350 -20.56 -3.00 -21.82
N LEU A 351 -21.83 -2.93 -21.42
CA LEU A 351 -22.28 -3.39 -20.11
C LEU A 351 -22.01 -4.89 -19.93
N ASP A 352 -22.28 -5.70 -20.96
CA ASP A 352 -22.06 -7.15 -20.93
C ASP A 352 -20.59 -7.50 -20.71
N TYR A 353 -19.65 -6.81 -21.38
CA TYR A 353 -18.21 -7.02 -21.16
C TYR A 353 -17.77 -6.64 -19.74
N GLY A 354 -18.31 -5.55 -19.19
CA GLY A 354 -18.04 -5.15 -17.81
C GLY A 354 -18.55 -6.17 -16.79
N VAL A 355 -19.78 -6.67 -16.98
CA VAL A 355 -20.38 -7.72 -16.14
C VAL A 355 -19.58 -9.01 -16.25
N GLN A 356 -19.18 -9.39 -17.46
CA GLN A 356 -18.37 -10.58 -17.73
C GLN A 356 -17.03 -10.52 -16.97
N PHE A 357 -16.33 -9.39 -17.00
CA PHE A 357 -15.10 -9.20 -16.23
C PHE A 357 -15.33 -9.37 -14.73
N LEU A 358 -16.33 -8.68 -14.15
CA LEU A 358 -16.62 -8.77 -12.72
C LEU A 358 -17.00 -10.19 -12.29
N THR A 359 -17.78 -10.90 -13.12
CA THR A 359 -18.24 -12.26 -12.81
C THR A 359 -17.08 -13.26 -12.83
N ILE A 360 -16.12 -13.09 -13.74
CA ILE A 360 -14.94 -13.95 -13.84
C ILE A 360 -13.93 -13.66 -12.73
N VAL A 361 -13.65 -12.38 -12.46
CA VAL A 361 -12.53 -11.97 -11.59
C VAL A 361 -12.93 -11.95 -10.12
N SER A 362 -14.13 -11.48 -9.77
CA SER A 362 -14.51 -11.25 -8.37
C SER A 362 -14.58 -12.52 -7.49
N PRO A 363 -14.90 -13.74 -7.98
CA PRO A 363 -14.79 -14.96 -7.18
C PRO A 363 -13.37 -15.23 -6.66
N PHE A 364 -12.34 -14.78 -7.40
CA PHE A 364 -10.94 -14.99 -7.05
C PHE A 364 -10.40 -13.94 -6.08
N TYR A 365 -11.22 -12.97 -5.61
CA TYR A 365 -10.82 -12.06 -4.54
C TYR A 365 -10.50 -12.78 -3.23
N VAL A 366 -11.17 -13.90 -2.94
CA VAL A 366 -10.86 -14.74 -1.76
C VAL A 366 -9.42 -15.30 -1.85
N LEU A 367 -8.98 -15.65 -3.06
CA LEU A 367 -7.64 -16.14 -3.33
C LEU A 367 -6.60 -15.01 -3.28
N LEU A 368 -6.88 -13.89 -3.96
CA LEU A 368 -6.06 -12.68 -3.93
C LEU A 368 -5.84 -12.18 -2.50
N THR A 369 -6.89 -12.15 -1.67
CA THR A 369 -6.76 -11.69 -0.28
C THR A 369 -5.86 -12.60 0.54
N ALA A 370 -5.89 -13.92 0.33
CA ALA A 370 -4.96 -14.83 0.98
C ALA A 370 -3.50 -14.55 0.60
N LYS A 371 -3.23 -14.26 -0.69
CA LYS A 371 -1.92 -13.81 -1.18
C LYS A 371 -1.49 -12.50 -0.52
N LEU A 372 -2.37 -11.51 -0.49
CA LEU A 372 -2.08 -10.21 0.11
C LEU A 372 -1.78 -10.33 1.61
N VAL A 373 -2.50 -11.18 2.35
CA VAL A 373 -2.21 -11.44 3.77
C VAL A 373 -0.84 -12.10 3.93
N ALA A 374 -0.51 -13.11 3.13
CA ALA A 374 0.79 -13.78 3.16
C ALA A 374 1.94 -12.82 2.82
N ASP A 375 1.77 -12.00 1.78
CA ASP A 375 2.72 -10.96 1.40
C ASP A 375 2.90 -9.91 2.48
N GLY A 376 1.82 -9.53 3.16
CA GLY A 376 1.86 -8.63 4.30
C GLY A 376 2.78 -9.18 5.40
N VAL A 377 2.70 -10.49 5.69
CA VAL A 377 3.62 -11.14 6.64
C VAL A 377 5.05 -11.16 6.11
N LEU A 378 5.29 -11.54 4.85
CA LEU A 378 6.64 -11.58 4.26
C LEU A 378 7.32 -10.20 4.27
N ARG A 379 6.58 -9.14 3.91
CA ARG A 379 7.03 -7.75 3.99
C ARG A 379 7.26 -7.31 5.44
N GLY A 380 6.34 -7.61 6.35
CA GLY A 380 6.45 -7.25 7.76
C GLY A 380 7.64 -7.91 8.47
N VAL A 381 8.05 -9.10 8.02
CA VAL A 381 9.28 -9.77 8.45
C VAL A 381 10.53 -9.19 7.78
N GLY A 382 10.39 -8.60 6.59
CA GLY A 382 11.49 -8.01 5.82
C GLY A 382 12.12 -8.96 4.80
N ILE A 383 11.46 -10.07 4.45
CA ILE A 383 11.93 -10.98 3.38
C ILE A 383 11.39 -10.48 2.03
N MET A 384 11.92 -9.35 1.55
CA MET A 384 11.44 -8.71 0.34
C MET A 384 11.68 -9.53 -0.93
N SER A 385 12.73 -10.35 -0.97
CA SER A 385 13.04 -11.20 -2.15
C SER A 385 11.91 -12.17 -2.49
N LYS A 386 11.41 -12.91 -1.48
CA LYS A 386 10.29 -13.85 -1.67
C LYS A 386 9.00 -13.13 -2.07
N TYR A 387 8.75 -11.96 -1.46
CA TYR A 387 7.61 -11.11 -1.80
C TYR A 387 7.67 -10.60 -3.26
N LEU A 388 8.83 -10.14 -3.70
CA LEU A 388 9.06 -9.69 -5.08
C LEU A 388 8.89 -10.82 -6.07
N ILE A 389 9.48 -12.00 -5.81
CA ILE A 389 9.36 -13.16 -6.70
C ILE A 389 7.88 -13.51 -6.91
N ALA A 390 7.09 -13.62 -5.84
CA ALA A 390 5.66 -13.94 -5.97
C ALA A 390 4.88 -12.86 -6.75
N THR A 391 5.19 -11.58 -6.53
CA THR A 391 4.48 -10.47 -7.18
C THR A 391 4.90 -10.26 -8.63
N PHE A 392 6.16 -10.48 -8.98
CA PHE A 392 6.62 -10.44 -10.37
C PHE A 392 6.13 -11.64 -11.16
N THR A 393 6.10 -12.83 -10.56
CA THR A 393 5.49 -14.00 -11.21
C THR A 393 4.01 -13.75 -11.53
N ASP A 394 3.25 -13.19 -10.59
CA ASP A 394 1.85 -12.78 -10.82
C ASP A 394 1.74 -11.90 -12.08
N LEU A 395 2.52 -10.82 -12.13
CA LEU A 395 2.41 -9.84 -13.19
C LEU A 395 2.88 -10.37 -14.55
N ILE A 396 4.03 -11.05 -14.59
CA ILE A 396 4.59 -11.63 -15.81
C ILE A 396 3.62 -12.66 -16.37
N LEU A 397 3.10 -13.55 -15.51
CA LEU A 397 2.16 -14.57 -15.94
C LEU A 397 0.87 -13.93 -16.44
N ARG A 398 0.35 -12.91 -15.76
CA ARG A 398 -0.85 -12.18 -16.19
C ARG A 398 -0.68 -11.52 -17.57
N VAL A 399 0.47 -10.91 -17.86
CA VAL A 399 0.75 -10.32 -19.18
C VAL A 399 0.86 -11.40 -20.25
N ILE A 400 1.68 -12.45 -20.01
CA ILE A 400 1.87 -13.54 -20.97
C ILE A 400 0.54 -14.24 -21.28
N LEU A 401 -0.27 -14.52 -20.25
CA LEU A 401 -1.56 -15.16 -20.45
C LEU A 401 -2.55 -14.25 -21.17
N ALA A 402 -2.56 -12.94 -20.92
CA ALA A 402 -3.41 -12.02 -21.68
C ALA A 402 -3.05 -12.02 -23.17
N GLU A 403 -1.76 -11.97 -23.52
CA GLU A 403 -1.28 -12.01 -24.91
C GLU A 403 -1.57 -13.36 -25.59
N VAL A 404 -1.39 -14.48 -24.87
CA VAL A 404 -1.55 -15.82 -25.44
C VAL A 404 -3.03 -16.26 -25.49
N PHE A 405 -3.83 -15.91 -24.49
CA PHE A 405 -5.24 -16.34 -24.42
C PHE A 405 -6.18 -15.41 -25.18
N SER A 406 -5.80 -14.14 -25.40
CA SER A 406 -6.61 -13.22 -26.20
C SER A 406 -6.89 -13.74 -27.62
N PRO A 407 -5.92 -14.23 -28.43
CA PRO A 407 -6.21 -14.77 -29.75
C PRO A 407 -6.98 -16.11 -29.72
N LEU A 408 -6.91 -16.87 -28.62
CA LEU A 408 -7.53 -18.20 -28.49
C LEU A 408 -8.98 -18.14 -27.99
N PHE A 409 -9.27 -17.24 -27.04
CA PHE A 409 -10.53 -17.19 -26.31
C PHE A 409 -11.18 -15.80 -26.31
N GLY A 410 -10.64 -14.86 -27.11
CA GLY A 410 -11.10 -13.49 -27.16
C GLY A 410 -10.94 -12.75 -25.83
N THR A 411 -11.89 -11.87 -25.52
CA THR A 411 -11.89 -11.06 -24.28
C THR A 411 -11.91 -11.92 -23.01
N VAL A 412 -12.58 -13.07 -23.04
CA VAL A 412 -12.64 -14.02 -21.92
C VAL A 412 -11.25 -14.53 -21.54
N GLY A 413 -10.39 -14.76 -22.53
CA GLY A 413 -9.00 -15.14 -22.31
C GLY A 413 -8.21 -14.10 -21.51
N ILE A 414 -8.43 -12.82 -21.82
CA ILE A 414 -7.82 -11.69 -21.09
C ILE A 414 -8.29 -11.67 -19.63
N TRP A 415 -9.59 -11.90 -19.38
CA TRP A 415 -10.15 -11.91 -18.03
C TRP A 415 -9.58 -13.03 -17.18
N TRP A 416 -9.39 -14.23 -17.74
CA TRP A 416 -8.81 -15.38 -17.03
C TRP A 416 -7.33 -15.23 -16.69
N ALA A 417 -6.59 -14.36 -17.37
CA ALA A 417 -5.20 -14.08 -17.04
C ALA A 417 -5.02 -13.59 -15.60
N TRP A 418 -6.01 -12.87 -15.05
CA TRP A 418 -6.00 -12.33 -13.69
C TRP A 418 -6.13 -13.43 -12.62
N PRO A 419 -7.22 -14.22 -12.58
CA PRO A 419 -7.34 -15.36 -11.67
C PRO A 419 -6.16 -16.34 -11.69
N ILE A 420 -5.62 -16.66 -12.87
CA ILE A 420 -4.53 -17.62 -12.99
C ILE A 420 -3.23 -17.05 -12.39
N GLY A 421 -2.92 -15.78 -12.69
CA GLY A 421 -1.80 -15.05 -12.05
C GLY A 421 -1.91 -15.06 -10.53
N TRP A 422 -3.10 -14.72 -10.02
CA TRP A 422 -3.39 -14.73 -8.58
C TRP A 422 -3.27 -16.11 -7.98
N ALA A 423 -3.75 -17.16 -8.64
CA ALA A 423 -3.67 -18.52 -8.12
C ALA A 423 -2.23 -19.00 -7.93
N VAL A 424 -1.40 -18.83 -8.97
CA VAL A 424 0.01 -19.23 -8.93
C VAL A 424 0.78 -18.42 -7.88
N SER A 425 0.60 -17.10 -7.88
CA SER A 425 1.30 -16.23 -6.90
C SER A 425 0.83 -16.46 -5.46
N THR A 426 -0.46 -16.78 -5.25
CA THR A 426 -0.98 -17.16 -3.93
C THR A 426 -0.29 -18.42 -3.43
N ALA A 427 -0.21 -19.46 -4.26
CA ALA A 427 0.47 -20.70 -3.90
C ALA A 427 1.94 -20.43 -3.51
N MET A 428 2.65 -19.62 -4.31
CA MET A 428 4.03 -19.22 -4.01
C MET A 428 4.14 -18.47 -2.68
N SER A 429 3.33 -17.43 -2.44
CA SER A 429 3.37 -16.65 -1.20
C SER A 429 3.08 -17.50 0.04
N LEU A 430 2.14 -18.45 -0.05
CA LEU A 430 1.82 -19.39 1.03
C LEU A 430 2.96 -20.38 1.30
N ILE A 431 3.59 -20.93 0.25
CA ILE A 431 4.77 -21.80 0.37
C ILE A 431 5.95 -21.03 0.98
N PHE A 432 6.19 -19.81 0.53
CA PHE A 432 7.22 -18.92 1.06
C PHE A 432 7.00 -18.56 2.53
N LEU A 433 5.75 -18.35 2.93
CA LEU A 433 5.39 -18.15 4.32
C LEU A 433 5.65 -19.42 5.15
N LYS A 434 5.18 -20.59 4.70
CA LYS A 434 5.33 -21.86 5.41
C LYS A 434 6.80 -22.27 5.57
N THR A 435 7.65 -21.98 4.59
CA THR A 435 9.09 -22.27 4.62
C THR A 435 9.90 -21.26 5.43
N THR A 436 9.29 -20.16 5.88
CA THR A 436 9.98 -19.13 6.66
C THR A 436 10.18 -19.58 8.10
N LYS A 437 11.45 -19.73 8.50
CA LYS A 437 11.86 -20.10 9.86
C LYS A 437 12.03 -18.84 10.70
N PHE A 438 10.99 -18.46 11.44
CA PHE A 438 10.98 -17.26 12.28
C PHE A 438 12.13 -17.25 13.31
N ASP A 439 12.47 -18.40 13.88
CA ASP A 439 13.55 -18.48 14.90
C ASP A 439 14.91 -18.10 14.33
N LYS A 440 15.20 -18.48 13.08
CA LYS A 440 16.46 -18.11 12.40
C LYS A 440 16.55 -16.59 12.17
N LEU A 441 15.42 -15.93 11.95
CA LEU A 441 15.37 -14.49 11.74
C LEU A 441 15.64 -13.74 13.03
N LEU A 442 15.03 -14.18 14.14
CA LEU A 442 15.29 -13.64 15.47
C LEU A 442 16.78 -13.78 15.84
N LEU A 443 17.37 -14.95 15.61
CA LEU A 443 18.80 -15.17 15.85
C LEU A 443 19.70 -14.27 15.00
N LYS A 444 19.33 -14.01 13.74
CA LYS A 444 20.08 -13.10 12.86
C LYS A 444 20.00 -11.65 13.37
N GLU A 445 18.83 -11.22 13.81
CA GLU A 445 18.64 -9.88 14.38
C GLU A 445 19.43 -9.70 15.67
N GLU A 446 19.42 -10.70 16.57
CA GLU A 446 20.21 -10.64 17.80
C GLU A 446 21.71 -10.53 17.52
N LYS A 447 22.23 -11.27 16.53
CA LYS A 447 23.64 -11.17 16.12
C LYS A 447 23.97 -9.78 15.56
N LEU A 448 23.14 -9.25 14.67
CA LEU A 448 23.33 -7.91 14.09
C LEU A 448 23.26 -6.82 15.17
N GLN A 449 22.40 -6.98 16.17
CA GLN A 449 22.30 -6.06 17.30
C GLN A 449 23.56 -6.10 18.18
N LYS A 450 24.04 -7.30 18.53
CA LYS A 450 25.28 -7.45 19.31
C LYS A 450 26.49 -6.84 18.60
N GLN A 451 26.62 -7.06 17.30
CA GLN A 451 27.69 -6.45 16.49
C GLN A 451 27.58 -4.92 16.42
N ALA A 452 26.37 -4.38 16.30
CA ALA A 452 26.16 -2.93 16.29
C ALA A 452 26.51 -2.27 17.63
N SER A 453 26.20 -2.93 18.75
CA SER A 453 26.59 -2.48 20.10
C SER A 453 28.12 -2.53 20.28
N GLN A 454 28.77 -3.64 19.91
CA GLN A 454 30.22 -3.79 20.02
C GLN A 454 30.99 -2.76 19.17
N ASN A 455 30.52 -2.47 17.95
CA ASN A 455 31.14 -1.44 17.11
C ASN A 455 30.91 -0.02 17.65
N ALA A 456 29.81 0.22 18.36
CA ALA A 456 29.56 1.51 19.00
C ALA A 456 30.50 1.71 20.20
N ASP A 457 30.71 0.68 21.01
CA ASP A 457 31.64 0.72 22.15
C ASP A 457 33.11 0.81 21.67
N GLY A 458 33.48 0.11 20.59
CA GLY A 458 34.81 0.21 19.98
C GLY A 458 35.15 1.60 19.43
N ASN A 459 34.17 2.30 18.83
CA ASN A 459 34.35 3.69 18.41
C ASN A 459 34.43 4.66 19.59
N ILE A 460 33.72 4.40 20.69
CA ILE A 460 33.84 5.21 21.91
C ILE A 460 35.23 5.05 22.53
N ILE A 461 35.81 3.84 22.52
CA ILE A 461 37.18 3.61 23.00
C ILE A 461 38.22 4.28 22.08
N ALA A 462 37.99 4.29 20.76
CA ALA A 462 38.84 5.00 19.80
C ALA A 462 38.77 6.54 19.97
N ASP A 463 37.58 7.10 20.20
CA ASP A 463 37.39 8.54 20.46
C ASP A 463 37.96 8.97 21.82
N VAL A 464 37.83 8.13 22.87
CA VAL A 464 38.41 8.42 24.20
C VAL A 464 39.94 8.29 24.20
N SER A 465 40.52 7.39 23.39
CA SER A 465 41.98 7.26 23.26
C SER A 465 42.60 8.37 22.40
N THR A 466 41.84 8.98 21.48
CA THR A 466 42.29 10.19 20.76
C THR A 466 42.23 11.44 21.65
N ASP A 467 41.27 11.55 22.57
CA ASP A 467 41.24 12.63 23.57
C ASP A 467 42.33 12.49 24.65
N LEU A 468 42.66 11.25 25.07
CA LEU A 468 43.73 11.01 26.06
C LEU A 468 45.14 11.19 25.47
N SER A 469 45.35 10.94 24.18
CA SER A 469 46.62 11.23 23.50
C SER A 469 46.83 12.71 23.17
N GLY A 470 45.76 13.53 23.23
CA GLY A 470 45.82 14.99 23.14
C GLY A 470 46.22 15.71 24.43
N GLN A 471 46.21 15.04 25.58
CA GLN A 471 46.54 15.64 26.89
C GLN A 471 47.93 15.26 27.45
N SER A 472 48.74 14.47 26.74
CA SER A 472 50.11 14.11 27.16
C SER A 472 51.19 14.71 26.23
N LYS A 473 51.09 16.01 25.94
CA LYS A 473 52.17 16.81 25.33
C LYS A 473 52.22 18.20 25.96
N ALA A 474 52.59 18.26 27.22
CA ALA A 474 53.15 19.45 27.84
C ALA A 474 54.08 18.98 28.97
N THR A 475 55.27 19.59 29.07
CA THR A 475 56.41 19.26 29.97
C THR A 475 57.07 17.90 29.65
N ASP A 476 58.37 17.75 29.39
CA ASP A 476 59.53 18.49 29.87
C ASP A 476 60.76 18.28 28.95
N THR A 477 61.69 19.21 29.04
CA THR A 477 62.96 19.36 28.30
C THR A 477 64.09 18.47 28.83
N GLY A 478 65.03 18.06 27.96
CA GLY A 478 66.45 17.92 28.35
C GLY A 478 67.15 16.56 28.18
N ASN A 479 68.07 16.54 27.21
CA ASN A 479 69.47 16.04 27.25
C ASN A 479 69.84 14.55 27.44
N SER A 480 70.68 14.11 26.49
CA SER A 480 71.91 13.28 26.57
C SER A 480 71.92 11.84 27.13
N ASP A 481 72.48 10.97 26.28
CA ASP A 481 73.43 9.88 26.53
C ASP A 481 72.98 8.44 26.89
N GLU A 482 73.80 7.52 26.34
CA GLU A 482 74.12 6.13 26.71
C GLU A 482 73.35 4.91 26.13
N THR A 483 74.06 4.23 25.21
CA THR A 483 74.48 2.80 25.20
C THR A 483 73.61 1.67 25.76
N GLU A 484 73.32 0.72 24.86
CA GLU A 484 73.71 -0.72 24.88
C GLU A 484 73.08 -1.72 25.88
N ILE A 485 72.90 -2.96 25.36
CA ILE A 485 72.83 -4.28 26.01
C ILE A 485 71.44 -4.98 26.16
N SER A 486 71.52 -6.26 25.82
CA SER A 486 70.58 -7.37 25.65
C SER A 486 69.89 -7.90 26.91
N ASP A 487 68.80 -8.66 26.68
CA ASP A 487 68.58 -10.06 27.14
C ASP A 487 67.07 -10.37 27.02
N SER A 488 66.62 -11.21 26.07
CA SER A 488 66.62 -12.67 26.03
C SER A 488 65.42 -13.33 26.76
N VAL A 489 64.60 -14.06 25.98
CA VAL A 489 64.09 -15.43 26.28
C VAL A 489 62.92 -15.44 27.31
N ILE A 490 61.72 -15.99 27.07
CA ILE A 490 61.35 -17.41 26.84
C ILE A 490 59.93 -17.51 26.21
N SER A 491 59.81 -18.44 25.28
CA SER A 491 58.64 -19.07 24.66
C SER A 491 58.00 -20.18 25.52
N GLU A 492 56.69 -20.44 25.36
CA GLU A 492 56.00 -21.76 25.36
C GLU A 492 54.48 -21.48 25.49
N SER A 493 53.58 -21.80 24.55
CA SER A 493 53.15 -23.05 23.90
C SER A 493 52.47 -24.08 24.82
N ASP A 494 51.16 -24.18 24.63
CA ASP A 494 50.30 -25.38 24.60
C ASP A 494 50.25 -26.40 25.76
N ALA A 495 49.01 -26.67 26.21
CA ALA A 495 48.32 -27.98 26.13
C ALA A 495 47.57 -28.43 27.40
N ASN A 496 46.46 -29.15 27.14
CA ASN A 496 45.75 -30.13 27.98
C ASN A 496 44.89 -29.63 29.16
N SER A 497 43.81 -30.30 29.57
CA SER A 497 42.94 -31.35 29.02
C SER A 497 41.80 -31.59 30.02
N GLN A 498 40.79 -32.34 29.58
CA GLN A 498 39.59 -32.81 30.28
C GLN A 498 39.77 -33.52 31.66
N ALA A 499 38.67 -33.44 32.44
CA ALA A 499 37.97 -34.51 33.20
C ALA A 499 38.13 -34.63 34.75
N CYS A 500 37.01 -35.09 35.35
CA CYS A 500 36.69 -35.52 36.75
C CYS A 500 36.29 -34.41 37.74
N ALA A 501 35.28 -34.50 38.62
CA ALA A 501 34.26 -35.49 39.05
C ALA A 501 33.09 -34.70 39.73
N LYS A 502 31.78 -35.00 39.59
CA LYS A 502 30.87 -36.00 40.23
C LYS A 502 30.67 -35.90 41.77
N SER A 503 29.39 -36.11 42.17
CA SER A 503 28.72 -36.22 43.51
C SER A 503 28.15 -34.92 44.09
N ASP A 504 26.95 -34.79 44.66
CA ASP A 504 25.76 -35.64 44.89
C ASP A 504 24.61 -34.71 45.33
N TYR A 505 23.34 -35.08 45.07
CA TYR A 505 22.17 -34.94 45.98
C TYR A 505 20.86 -35.32 45.25
N THR A 506 20.49 -36.59 45.36
CA THR A 506 19.10 -37.10 45.49
C THR A 506 18.80 -37.16 46.99
N GLY A 507 17.62 -37.01 47.59
CA GLY A 507 16.21 -36.91 47.20
C GLY A 507 15.41 -37.24 48.48
N CYS A 508 14.15 -36.79 48.61
CA CYS A 508 13.20 -37.38 49.57
C CYS A 508 11.75 -37.11 49.15
N SER A 509 11.02 -38.18 48.80
CA SER A 509 9.56 -38.35 48.91
C SER A 509 9.19 -38.54 50.41
N SER A 510 7.96 -38.36 50.91
CA SER A 510 6.66 -38.93 50.51
C SER A 510 5.50 -38.35 51.37
N ASP A 511 4.28 -38.33 50.79
CA ASP A 511 2.92 -38.55 51.33
C ASP A 511 2.44 -37.99 52.69
N LEU A 512 1.28 -37.29 52.68
CA LEU A 512 0.00 -37.70 53.34
C LEU A 512 -1.09 -36.60 53.29
N THR A 513 -2.21 -36.96 52.65
CA THR A 513 -3.64 -36.79 53.03
C THR A 513 -4.10 -35.63 53.95
N ASP A 514 -5.09 -34.86 53.48
CA ASP A 514 -6.47 -34.75 54.04
C ASP A 514 -7.12 -33.35 53.84
N ALA A 515 -8.30 -33.37 53.21
CA ALA A 515 -9.36 -32.36 53.34
C ALA A 515 -10.20 -32.72 54.61
N PRO A 516 -11.15 -31.90 55.16
CA PRO A 516 -12.26 -31.25 54.43
C PRO A 516 -12.87 -29.95 55.06
N GLY A 517 -13.95 -29.43 54.44
CA GLY A 517 -14.96 -28.54 55.06
C GLY A 517 -15.20 -27.22 54.32
N SER A 518 -16.09 -27.14 53.32
CA SER A 518 -17.55 -26.92 53.40
C SER A 518 -17.97 -25.45 53.65
N PHE A 519 -18.69 -24.83 52.71
CA PHE A 519 -20.06 -24.32 52.89
C PHE A 519 -20.60 -23.66 51.61
N GLY A 520 -21.82 -24.04 51.20
CA GLY A 520 -22.76 -23.10 50.58
C GLY A 520 -23.24 -23.39 49.16
N ASP A 521 -23.97 -24.49 48.99
CA ASP A 521 -24.94 -24.70 47.91
C ASP A 521 -25.97 -23.55 47.83
N ASN A 522 -26.38 -23.18 46.61
CA ASN A 522 -27.80 -23.12 46.29
C ASN A 522 -28.01 -23.14 44.77
N SER A 523 -28.42 -24.31 44.30
CA SER A 523 -29.14 -24.49 43.06
C SER A 523 -30.62 -24.14 43.28
N THR A 524 -31.24 -23.43 42.33
CA THR A 524 -32.69 -23.55 42.13
C THR A 524 -33.00 -23.42 40.65
N CYS A 525 -33.35 -24.56 40.07
CA CYS A 525 -34.12 -24.69 38.84
C CYS A 525 -35.44 -23.94 38.94
N LEU A 526 -35.87 -23.27 37.86
CA LEU A 526 -37.29 -23.25 37.47
C LEU A 526 -37.38 -23.09 35.94
N LYS A 527 -37.97 -24.12 35.33
CA LYS A 527 -38.56 -24.11 33.97
C LYS A 527 -39.84 -23.27 33.99
N THR A 528 -40.11 -22.57 32.88
CA THR A 528 -41.36 -22.49 32.08
C THR A 528 -41.25 -21.27 31.16
N SER A 529 -41.11 -21.44 29.84
CA SER A 529 -42.20 -21.38 28.86
C SER A 529 -43.14 -20.20 29.07
N ASP A 530 -43.12 -19.21 28.17
CA ASP A 530 -44.32 -18.88 27.39
C ASP A 530 -44.04 -18.01 26.17
N LYS A 531 -44.75 -18.38 25.09
CA LYS A 531 -44.91 -17.68 23.83
C LYS A 531 -45.73 -16.43 24.04
N VAL A 532 -45.40 -15.31 23.40
CA VAL A 532 -46.41 -14.39 22.85
C VAL A 532 -45.90 -13.81 21.53
N SER A 533 -46.64 -14.11 20.46
CA SER A 533 -46.58 -13.46 19.15
C SER A 533 -47.29 -12.11 19.21
N PHE A 534 -46.88 -11.15 18.40
CA PHE A 534 -47.79 -10.11 17.93
C PHE A 534 -47.61 -9.90 16.43
N ALA A 535 -48.64 -10.32 15.70
CA ALA A 535 -48.91 -9.92 14.33
C ALA A 535 -50.10 -8.96 14.33
N GLU A 536 -50.04 -8.02 13.39
CA GLU A 536 -51.15 -7.33 12.70
C GLU A 536 -52.20 -6.55 13.49
N LYS A 537 -52.32 -5.27 13.13
CA LYS A 537 -53.60 -4.67 12.74
C LYS A 537 -53.36 -3.68 11.61
N GLY A 538 -53.96 -3.97 10.47
CA GLY A 538 -54.13 -3.01 9.37
C GLY A 538 -55.16 -1.94 9.72
N ASN A 539 -55.12 -0.86 8.96
CA ASN A 539 -56.30 -0.10 8.61
C ASN A 539 -56.09 0.51 7.22
N ALA A 540 -57.02 0.20 6.33
CA ALA A 540 -57.20 0.81 5.03
C ALA A 540 -58.52 1.59 5.08
N GLU A 541 -58.51 2.81 4.55
CA GLU A 541 -59.64 3.56 3.97
C GLU A 541 -59.00 4.75 3.23
N LEU A 542 -58.98 4.77 1.88
CA LEU A 542 -60.04 5.14 0.93
C LEU A 542 -60.39 6.65 0.98
N LEU A 543 -59.97 7.41 -0.04
CA LEU A 543 -60.82 7.92 -1.14
C LEU A 543 -60.08 8.98 -1.98
N ASP A 544 -59.93 8.65 -3.26
CA ASP A 544 -60.53 9.35 -4.41
C ASP A 544 -60.09 10.79 -4.80
N GLY A 545 -59.98 11.02 -6.11
CA GLY A 545 -59.86 12.36 -6.69
C GLY A 545 -58.95 12.47 -7.90
N ALA A 546 -59.55 12.37 -9.09
CA ALA A 546 -58.96 12.37 -10.41
C ALA A 546 -58.52 13.74 -10.95
N ASP A 547 -57.84 13.64 -12.10
CA ASP A 547 -57.96 14.45 -13.32
C ASP A 547 -56.96 15.56 -13.71
N GLU A 548 -56.52 15.34 -14.96
CA GLU A 548 -56.34 16.27 -16.08
C GLU A 548 -55.29 17.39 -16.02
N ASN A 549 -54.25 17.24 -16.85
CA ASN A 549 -54.08 18.14 -18.00
C ASN A 549 -53.09 17.56 -19.02
N GLN A 550 -53.61 17.05 -20.13
CA GLN A 550 -53.00 17.23 -21.44
C GLN A 550 -53.62 18.49 -22.07
N VAL A 551 -52.87 19.20 -22.93
CA VAL A 551 -53.21 19.42 -24.36
C VAL A 551 -52.39 20.58 -24.99
N ASN A 552 -52.01 20.34 -26.25
CA ASN A 552 -51.59 21.18 -27.38
C ASN A 552 -50.10 21.57 -27.52
N LEU A 553 -49.35 21.09 -28.54
CA LEU A 553 -49.50 20.95 -30.02
C LEU A 553 -49.06 22.19 -30.83
N SER A 554 -48.04 21.97 -31.67
CA SER A 554 -47.89 22.35 -33.09
C SER A 554 -46.44 21.97 -33.51
N GLU A 555 -46.20 20.86 -34.22
CA GLU A 555 -46.27 20.66 -35.69
C GLU A 555 -45.61 21.75 -36.54
N GLN A 556 -44.48 21.40 -37.18
CA GLN A 556 -44.19 21.71 -38.59
C GLN A 556 -43.04 20.84 -39.16
N ASP A 557 -43.46 19.86 -39.96
CA ASP A 557 -43.02 19.48 -41.32
C ASP A 557 -41.56 19.17 -41.74
N ILE A 558 -41.42 17.90 -42.18
CA ILE A 558 -40.99 17.40 -43.51
C ILE A 558 -39.56 17.71 -44.02
N SER A 559 -38.74 16.67 -44.17
CA SER A 559 -38.38 16.10 -45.50
C SER A 559 -37.44 14.88 -45.39
N GLN A 560 -37.86 13.80 -46.03
CA GLN A 560 -37.02 12.70 -46.49
C GLN A 560 -36.16 13.19 -47.67
N ASP A 561 -34.92 12.70 -47.78
CA ASP A 561 -34.37 12.29 -49.07
C ASP A 561 -33.18 11.35 -48.87
N GLU A 562 -33.33 10.13 -49.35
CA GLU A 562 -32.24 9.21 -49.65
C GLU A 562 -31.85 9.35 -51.13
N SER A 563 -30.55 9.17 -51.37
CA SER A 563 -29.93 8.52 -52.54
C SER A 563 -29.15 9.39 -53.54
N THR A 564 -27.86 9.01 -53.62
CA THR A 564 -27.03 8.85 -54.84
C THR A 564 -26.46 10.07 -55.58
N SER A 565 -25.13 10.23 -55.52
CA SER A 565 -24.30 10.31 -56.72
C SER A 565 -22.81 10.02 -56.44
N CYS A 566 -22.26 9.16 -57.29
CA CYS A 566 -20.86 8.80 -57.48
C CYS A 566 -19.92 9.99 -57.77
N GLY A 567 -18.61 9.74 -57.58
CA GLY A 567 -17.63 10.03 -58.65
C GLY A 567 -16.25 10.55 -58.25
N GLU A 568 -15.25 9.68 -58.42
CA GLU A 568 -13.82 9.95 -58.76
C GLU A 568 -12.87 10.46 -57.64
N ALA A 569 -11.88 9.70 -57.15
CA ALA A 569 -10.72 9.00 -57.74
C ALA A 569 -9.41 9.82 -57.72
N GLN A 570 -8.43 9.40 -56.91
CA GLN A 570 -6.96 9.41 -57.12
C GLN A 570 -6.27 8.90 -55.83
N THR A 571 -5.82 7.64 -55.69
CA THR A 571 -4.57 6.99 -56.15
C THR A 571 -3.24 7.59 -55.64
N GLN A 572 -2.38 6.70 -55.10
CA GLN A 572 -0.94 6.83 -54.71
C GLN A 572 -0.66 7.44 -53.33
N LYS A 573 0.18 6.88 -52.43
CA LYS A 573 1.33 5.98 -52.56
C LYS A 573 1.57 5.26 -51.22
N THR A 574 1.54 3.93 -51.21
CA THR A 574 2.12 3.09 -50.16
C THR A 574 3.61 2.89 -50.45
N LYS A 575 4.48 3.26 -49.50
CA LYS A 575 5.85 2.72 -49.42
C LYS A 575 5.91 1.76 -48.25
N HIS A 576 5.80 0.47 -48.56
CA HIS A 576 6.24 -0.61 -47.70
C HIS A 576 7.76 -0.74 -47.77
N GLY A 577 8.36 -0.98 -46.62
CA GLY A 577 9.62 -1.69 -46.51
C GLY A 577 9.63 -2.37 -45.15
N PHE A 578 9.31 -3.66 -45.07
CA PHE A 578 9.85 -4.55 -44.05
C PHE A 578 9.71 -6.03 -44.48
N PHE A 579 10.66 -6.80 -43.96
CA PHE A 579 11.24 -8.03 -44.49
C PHE A 579 10.33 -9.25 -44.57
N SER A 580 10.54 -10.02 -45.64
CA SER A 580 10.13 -11.42 -45.79
C SER A 580 11.16 -12.33 -45.12
N PHE A 581 10.70 -13.27 -44.27
CA PHE A 581 11.42 -14.50 -43.99
C PHE A 581 10.46 -15.68 -44.08
N LYS A 582 10.71 -16.53 -45.08
CA LYS A 582 10.05 -17.83 -45.27
C LYS A 582 11.13 -18.90 -45.40
N SER A 583 11.16 -19.84 -44.47
CA SER A 583 11.73 -21.18 -44.66
C SER A 583 11.22 -22.09 -43.53
N LYS A 584 10.14 -22.84 -43.76
CA LYS A 584 10.14 -24.28 -44.06
C LYS A 584 10.92 -25.15 -43.06
N ARG A 585 10.21 -26.05 -42.37
CA ARG A 585 10.36 -27.51 -42.54
C ARG A 585 9.21 -28.30 -41.88
N LYS A 586 8.58 -29.10 -42.76
CA LYS A 586 7.76 -30.32 -42.64
C LYS A 586 6.60 -30.35 -41.65
#